data_AF-A0A1Y4UF88-F1
#
_entry.id   AF-A0A1Y4UF88-F1
#
_cell.length_a   1.000
_cell.length_b   1.000
_cell.length_c   1.000
_cell.angle_alpha   90.00
_cell.angle_beta   90.00
_cell.angle_gamma   90.00
#
_symmetry.space_group_name_H-M   'P 1'
#
loop_
_entity.id
_entity.type
_entity.pdbx_description
1 polymer ?
#
loop_
_entity_poly.entity_id
_entity_poly.type
_entity_poly.pdbx_seq_one_letter_code
_entity_poly.pdbx_strand_id
1 'polypeptide(L)'
;MIKLSSKVQCPYCGENFIVSCNDYVIDESSYEREMGEEIEYTIECEEYACPVCHRHFIFSGSIWEYPVGCENHNEIIVKPYEDYTDIE
;
A
#
# COMPACT_ATOMS: atom_id res chain seq x y z
N MET A 1 -4.78 0.19 16.80
CA MET A 1 -4.71 0.48 15.36
C MET A 1 -3.26 0.75 15.03
N ILE A 2 -2.63 -0.14 14.28
CA ILE A 2 -1.25 0.06 13.83
C ILE A 2 -1.20 1.26 12.87
N LYS A 3 -0.01 1.84 12.70
CA LYS A 3 0.26 2.74 11.59
C LYS A 3 0.76 1.90 10.42
N LEU A 4 -0.04 1.81 9.36
CA LEU A 4 0.31 1.11 8.14
C LEU A 4 1.11 2.08 7.28
N SER A 5 2.37 1.74 6.99
CA SER A 5 3.19 2.56 6.11
C SER A 5 4.11 1.70 5.29
N SER A 6 4.27 2.03 4.02
CA SER A 6 5.19 1.31 3.14
C SER A 6 6.12 2.26 2.40
N LYS A 7 7.30 1.73 2.04
CA LYS A 7 8.27 2.43 1.21
C LYS A 7 7.86 2.27 -0.25
N VAL A 8 7.53 3.39 -0.87
CA VAL A 8 7.12 3.48 -2.27
C VAL A 8 8.24 4.16 -3.06
N GLN A 9 8.54 3.62 -4.24
CA GLN A 9 9.43 4.25 -5.21
C GLN A 9 8.60 4.88 -6.33
N CYS A 10 8.81 6.18 -6.59
CA CYS A 10 8.16 6.83 -7.72
C CYS A 10 8.62 6.19 -9.04
N PRO A 11 7.70 5.71 -9.90
CA PRO A 11 8.08 5.06 -11.15
C PRO A 11 8.65 6.03 -12.19
N TYR A 12 8.49 7.34 -11.98
CA TYR A 12 8.94 8.37 -12.92
C TYR A 12 10.30 8.98 -12.58
N CYS A 13 10.52 9.35 -11.31
CA CYS A 13 11.77 9.99 -10.89
C CYS A 13 12.70 9.07 -10.09
N GLY A 14 12.23 7.88 -9.69
CA GLY A 14 13.00 6.92 -8.90
C GLY A 14 13.18 7.27 -7.42
N GLU A 15 12.64 8.39 -6.96
CA GLU A 15 12.71 8.81 -5.56
C GLU A 15 11.94 7.85 -4.66
N ASN A 16 12.47 7.60 -3.46
CA ASN A 16 11.85 6.72 -2.48
C ASN A 16 11.31 7.54 -1.30
N PHE A 17 10.09 7.26 -0.88
CA PHE A 17 9.49 7.91 0.28
C PHE A 17 8.54 6.94 1.00
N ILE A 18 8.19 7.30 2.24
CA ILE A 18 7.26 6.53 3.07
C ILE A 18 5.87 7.11 2.87
N VAL A 19 4.91 6.27 2.53
CA VAL A 19 3.50 6.62 2.40
C VAL A 19 2.72 6.03 3.57
N SER A 20 1.79 6.80 4.13
CA SER A 20 0.80 6.30 5.08
C SER A 20 -0.27 5.55 4.30
N CYS A 21 -0.39 4.24 4.52
CA CYS A 21 -1.35 3.39 3.83
C CYS A 21 -2.74 3.39 4.50
N ASN A 22 -2.86 3.91 5.73
CA ASN A 22 -4.12 3.91 6.49
C ASN A 22 -5.31 4.54 5.73
N ASP A 23 -5.07 5.59 4.94
CA ASP A 23 -6.14 6.29 4.19
C ASP A 23 -6.52 5.57 2.88
N TYR A 24 -5.78 4.52 2.51
CA TYR A 24 -5.91 3.79 1.26
C TYR A 24 -6.37 2.34 1.49
N VAL A 25 -6.78 1.98 2.72
CA VAL A 25 -7.33 0.66 3.04
C VAL A 25 -8.74 0.58 2.46
N ILE A 26 -8.99 -0.39 1.58
CA ILE A 26 -10.31 -0.62 0.97
C ILE A 26 -11.02 -1.85 1.54
N ASP A 27 -10.26 -2.80 2.10
CA ASP A 27 -10.80 -4.01 2.70
C ASP A 27 -9.88 -4.50 3.83
N GLU A 28 -10.48 -5.21 4.79
CA GLU A 28 -9.80 -5.83 5.92
C GLU A 28 -10.32 -7.26 6.06
N SER A 29 -9.42 -8.23 6.13
CA SER A 29 -9.76 -9.62 6.38
C SER A 29 -8.88 -10.21 7.47
N SER A 30 -9.36 -11.21 8.19
CA SER A 30 -8.59 -11.87 9.24
C SER A 30 -8.62 -13.38 9.10
N TYR A 31 -7.52 -14.00 9.54
CA TYR A 31 -7.33 -15.44 9.54
C TYR A 31 -6.72 -15.91 10.86
N GLU A 32 -7.36 -16.86 11.52
CA GLU A 32 -6.89 -17.39 12.80
C GLU A 32 -5.64 -18.28 12.62
N ARG A 33 -4.57 -17.97 13.37
CA ARG A 33 -3.31 -18.73 13.40
C ARG A 33 -2.96 -19.11 14.85
N GLU A 34 -1.83 -19.80 15.05
CA GLU A 34 -1.46 -20.34 16.37
C GLU A 34 -1.32 -19.29 17.48
N MET A 35 -0.97 -18.04 17.14
CA MET A 35 -0.77 -16.93 18.08
C MET A 35 -1.89 -15.88 18.03
N GLY A 36 -3.05 -16.24 17.48
CA GLY A 36 -4.20 -15.35 17.28
C GLY A 36 -4.44 -15.02 15.82
N GLU A 37 -5.26 -13.99 15.60
CA GLU A 37 -5.59 -13.51 14.26
C GLU A 37 -4.37 -12.89 13.56
N GLU A 38 -4.18 -13.26 12.30
CA GLU A 38 -3.46 -12.47 11.32
C GLU A 38 -4.47 -11.58 10.59
N ILE A 39 -4.19 -10.29 10.50
CA ILE A 39 -5.05 -9.32 9.82
C ILE A 39 -4.38 -8.89 8.53
N GLU A 40 -5.08 -9.00 7.41
CA GLU A 40 -4.68 -8.48 6.10
C GLU A 40 -5.43 -7.19 5.80
N TYR A 41 -4.68 -6.15 5.44
CA TYR A 41 -5.19 -4.87 4.98
C TYR A 41 -4.96 -4.72 3.49
N THR A 42 -6.03 -4.73 2.71
CA THR A 42 -5.98 -4.49 1.26
C THR A 42 -5.88 -3.00 0.99
N ILE A 43 -4.84 -2.59 0.28
CA ILE A 43 -4.50 -1.21 -0.03
C ILE A 43 -4.77 -0.94 -1.50
N GLU A 44 -5.49 0.14 -1.80
CA GLU A 44 -5.67 0.65 -3.16
C GLU A 44 -5.63 2.18 -3.18
N CYS A 45 -4.72 2.73 -3.98
CA CYS A 45 -4.59 4.15 -4.23
C CYS A 45 -4.64 4.41 -5.73
N GLU A 46 -5.76 4.98 -6.17
CA GLU A 46 -6.02 5.27 -7.58
C GLU A 46 -5.29 6.52 -8.08
N GLU A 47 -4.89 7.44 -7.21
CA GLU A 47 -4.18 8.66 -7.61
C GLU A 47 -3.29 9.18 -6.47
N TYR A 48 -1.97 9.05 -6.65
CA TYR A 48 -0.98 9.60 -5.73
C TYR A 48 -0.01 10.54 -6.44
N ALA A 49 0.08 11.78 -5.97
CA ALA A 49 1.04 12.76 -6.48
C ALA A 49 2.42 12.60 -5.83
N CYS A 50 3.45 12.33 -6.64
CA CYS A 50 4.82 12.29 -6.13
C CYS A 50 5.23 13.64 -5.48
N PRO A 51 5.78 13.65 -4.25
CA PRO A 51 6.17 14.90 -3.59
C PRO A 51 7.36 15.61 -4.25
N VAL A 52 8.08 14.94 -5.14
CA VAL A 52 9.29 15.48 -5.81
C VAL A 52 9.03 15.89 -7.24
N CYS A 53 8.48 15.01 -8.09
CA CYS A 53 8.24 15.31 -9.50
C CYS A 53 6.79 15.67 -9.84
N HIS A 54 5.88 15.58 -8.86
CA HIS A 54 4.45 15.90 -8.98
C HIS A 54 3.69 15.11 -10.05
N ARG A 55 4.28 14.05 -10.60
CA ARG A 55 3.56 13.11 -11.46
C ARG A 55 2.70 12.18 -10.62
N HIS A 56 1.52 11.88 -11.14
CA HIS A 56 0.60 10.93 -10.53
C HIS A 56 1.01 9.51 -10.87
N PHE A 57 0.90 8.63 -9.90
CA PHE A 57 1.06 7.19 -10.04
C PHE A 57 0.04 6.51 -9.13
N ILE A 58 -0.10 5.20 -9.30
CA ILE A 58 -0.99 4.38 -8.47
C ILE A 58 -0.18 3.35 -7.69
N PHE A 59 -0.74 2.89 -6.59
CA PHE A 59 -0.19 1.74 -5.88
C PHE A 59 -1.30 0.91 -5.23
N SER A 60 -1.07 -0.39 -5.16
CA SER A 60 -1.98 -1.32 -4.50
C SER A 60 -1.21 -2.52 -3.95
N GLY A 61 -1.86 -3.27 -3.06
CA GLY A 61 -1.28 -4.46 -2.47
C GLY A 61 -1.84 -4.74 -1.08
N SER A 62 -1.07 -5.42 -0.25
CA SER A 62 -1.53 -5.86 1.07
C SER A 62 -0.47 -5.66 2.15
N ILE A 63 -0.92 -5.40 3.37
CA ILE A 63 -0.08 -5.36 4.58
C ILE A 63 -0.69 -6.34 5.59
N TRP A 64 0.15 -7.18 6.19
CA TRP A 64 -0.28 -8.19 7.16
C TRP A 64 0.23 -7.87 8.55
N GLU A 65 -0.65 -7.96 9.55
CA GLU A 65 -0.33 -7.89 10.97
C GLU A 65 -0.38 -9.29 11.59
N TYR A 66 0.73 -9.73 12.20
CA TYR A 66 0.76 -10.97 12.98
C TYR A 66 1.99 -11.06 13.91
N PRO A 67 1.81 -11.19 15.24
CA PRO A 67 0.54 -11.14 15.96
C PRO A 67 -0.10 -9.75 15.86
N VAL A 68 -1.40 -9.64 16.17
CA VAL A 68 -2.16 -8.38 16.13
C VAL A 68 -1.39 -7.23 16.79
N GLY A 69 -1.26 -6.10 16.07
CA GLY A 69 -0.50 -4.92 16.49
C GLY A 69 0.98 -4.91 16.09
N CYS A 70 1.47 -5.94 15.40
CA CYS A 70 2.81 -6.03 14.85
C CYS A 70 2.76 -6.29 13.34
N GLU A 71 3.40 -5.44 12.54
CA GLU A 71 3.58 -5.69 11.11
C GLU A 71 4.40 -6.97 10.91
N ASN A 72 3.85 -7.90 10.14
CA ASN A 72 4.47 -9.18 9.80
C ASN A 72 5.06 -9.15 8.38
N HIS A 73 4.31 -8.63 7.41
CA HIS A 73 4.70 -8.58 6.00
C HIS A 73 4.00 -7.43 5.27
N ASN A 74 4.58 -6.96 4.17
CA ASN A 74 3.91 -6.07 3.23
C ASN A 74 4.29 -6.39 1.79
N GLU A 75 3.36 -6.21 0.88
CA GLU A 75 3.56 -6.34 -0.55
C GLU A 75 2.82 -5.19 -1.24
N ILE A 76 3.55 -4.15 -1.64
CA ILE A 76 3.00 -2.99 -2.34
C ILE A 76 3.60 -2.92 -3.74
N ILE A 77 2.73 -2.83 -4.73
CA ILE A 77 3.07 -2.72 -6.14
C ILE A 77 2.77 -1.30 -6.60
N VAL A 78 3.73 -0.68 -7.28
CA VAL A 78 3.61 0.69 -7.79
C VAL A 78 3.54 0.64 -9.31
N LYS A 79 2.62 1.39 -9.91
CA LYS A 79 2.47 1.48 -11.36
C LYS A 79 2.35 2.95 -11.82
N PRO A 80 2.87 3.30 -13.00
CA PRO A 80 2.57 4.58 -13.66
C PRO A 80 1.06 4.81 -13.79
N TYR A 81 0.59 6.05 -13.65
CA TYR A 81 -0.84 6.38 -13.79
C TYR A 81 -1.32 6.29 -15.25
N GLU A 82 -0.42 6.58 -16.19
CA GLU A 82 -0.68 6.55 -17.64
C GLU A 82 -1.14 5.14 -18.10
N ASP A 83 -0.64 4.07 -17.46
CA ASP A 83 -1.03 2.69 -17.76
C ASP A 83 -2.48 2.34 -17.31
N TYR A 84 -3.12 3.20 -16.50
CA TYR A 84 -4.49 2.99 -15.99
C TYR A 84 -5.55 3.70 -16.85
N THR A 85 -5.17 4.76 -17.55
CA THR A 85 -6.08 5.57 -18.37
C THR A 85 -6.30 5.03 -19.79
N ASP A 86 -5.50 4.04 -20.22
CA ASP A 86 -5.58 3.44 -21.56
C ASP A 86 -6.54 2.24 -21.65
N ILE A 87 -7.34 2.00 -20.60
CA ILE A 87 -8.43 1.01 -20.61
C ILE A 87 -9.73 1.73 -21.01
N GLU A 88 -9.91 1.98 -22.32
CA GLU A 88 -11.21 2.36 -22.93
C GLU A 88 -12.06 1.13 -23.28
#